data_AF-A0AAU0N8L5-F1
#
_entry.id   AF-A0AAU0N8L5-F1
#
_cell.length_a   1.000
_cell.length_b   1.000
_cell.length_c   1.000
_cell.angle_alpha   90.00
_cell.angle_beta   90.00
_cell.angle_gamma   90.00
#
_symmetry.space_group_name_H-M   'P 1'
#
loop_
_entity.id
_entity.type
_entity.pdbx_description
1 polymer ?
#
loop_
_entity_poly.entity_id
_entity_poly.type
_entity_poly.pdbx_seq_one_letter_code
_entity_poly.pdbx_strand_id
1 'polypeptide(L)' 'MKKATMLYSNTLSGLNKEIETFKVEEDIKPIEVKKILQKNGNYTAVIIYHAKPRRPNVTTLSHFG' A
#
# COMPACT_ATOMS: atom_id res chain seq x y z
N MET A 1 10.73 -7.67 -4.73
CA MET A 1 10.46 -8.52 -3.53
C MET A 1 8.99 -8.39 -3.16
N LYS A 2 8.35 -9.44 -2.61
CA LYS A 2 6.98 -9.33 -2.09
C LYS A 2 7.00 -8.59 -0.74
N LYS A 3 6.08 -7.66 -0.54
CA LYS A 3 5.83 -6.99 0.74
C LYS A 3 4.37 -7.16 1.13
N ALA A 4 4.11 -7.05 2.43
CA ALA A 4 2.78 -7.04 2.99
C ALA A 4 2.59 -5.78 3.84
N THR A 5 1.42 -5.16 3.70
CA THR A 5 0.95 -4.05 4.54
C THR A 5 -0.39 -4.46 5.15
N MET A 6 -0.62 -4.07 6.40
CA MET A 6 -1.89 -4.27 7.07
C MET A 6 -2.54 -2.91 7.35
N LEU A 7 -3.79 -2.75 6.91
CA LEU A 7 -4.60 -1.56 7.11
C LEU A 7 -5.76 -1.87 8.05
N TYR A 8 -6.18 -0.86 8.79
CA TYR A 8 -7.21 -0.97 9.82
C TYR A 8 -8.26 0.10 9.64
N SER A 9 -9.52 -0.25 9.86
CA SER A 9 -10.61 0.72 9.89
C SER A 9 -11.76 0.19 10.72
N ASN A 10 -12.50 1.09 11.37
CA ASN A 10 -13.68 0.74 12.16
C ASN A 10 -14.92 0.51 11.27
N THR A 11 -14.84 0.83 9.97
CA THR A 11 -15.92 0.61 9.00
C THR A 11 -15.38 -0.01 7.71
N LEU A 12 -16.23 -0.77 7.00
CA LEU A 12 -15.88 -1.35 5.70
C LEU A 12 -15.58 -0.27 4.65
N SER A 13 -16.34 0.83 4.67
CA SER A 13 -16.13 1.96 3.76
C SER A 13 -14.79 2.64 4.00
N GLY A 14 -14.42 2.88 5.26
CA GLY A 14 -13.10 3.41 5.61
C GLY A 14 -11.97 2.48 5.16
N LEU A 15 -12.14 1.17 5.33
CA LEU A 15 -11.13 0.20 4.89
C LEU A 15 -10.93 0.23 3.36
N ASN A 16 -12.01 0.40 2.60
CA ASN A 16 -11.93 0.52 1.15
C ASN A 16 -11.17 1.78 0.71
N LYS A 17 -11.43 2.91 1.36
CA LYS A 17 -10.69 4.17 1.09
C LYS A 17 -9.21 4.01 1.38
N GLU A 18 -8.85 3.44 2.52
CA GLU A 18 -7.46 3.18 2.89
C GLU A 18 -6.73 2.29 1.86
N ILE A 19 -7.40 1.23 1.38
CA ILE A 19 -6.86 0.37 0.32
C ILE A 19 -6.64 1.14 -0.99
N GLU A 20 -7.56 2.06 -1.33
CA GLU A 20 -7.48 2.87 -2.55
C GLU A 20 -6.36 3.90 -2.45
N THR A 21 -6.29 4.65 -1.34
CA THR A 21 -5.19 5.59 -1.03
C THR A 21 -3.84 4.89 -1.11
N PHE A 22 -3.70 3.71 -0.47
CA PHE A 22 -2.46 2.94 -0.49
C PHE A 22 -2.02 2.54 -1.91
N LYS A 23 -2.95 2.17 -2.79
CA LYS A 23 -2.63 1.83 -4.19
C LYS A 23 -2.10 3.04 -4.96
N VAL A 24 -2.68 4.21 -4.70
CA VAL A 24 -2.35 5.47 -5.40
C VAL A 24 -1.03 6.04 -4.89
N GLU A 25 -0.88 6.21 -3.57
CA GLU A 25 0.31 6.85 -2.97
C GLU A 25 1.61 6.09 -3.26
N GLU A 26 1.57 4.77 -3.18
CA GLU A 26 2.75 3.94 -3.34
C GLU A 26 2.93 3.43 -4.80
N ASP A 27 2.05 3.83 -5.73
CA ASP A 27 2.02 3.37 -7.14
C ASP A 27 2.19 1.84 -7.27
N ILE A 28 1.46 1.11 -6.42
CA ILE A 28 1.56 -0.35 -6.30
C ILE A 28 0.27 -1.03 -6.71
N LYS A 29 0.45 -2.06 -7.54
CA LYS A 29 -0.61 -3.00 -7.91
C LYS A 29 -0.57 -4.17 -6.93
N PRO A 30 -1.56 -4.30 -6.01
CA PRO A 30 -1.59 -5.41 -5.08
C PRO A 30 -1.83 -6.71 -5.83
N ILE A 31 -1.14 -7.76 -5.38
CA ILE A 31 -1.29 -9.14 -5.84
C ILE A 31 -2.53 -9.73 -5.19
N GLU A 32 -2.71 -9.46 -3.90
CA GLU A 32 -3.81 -9.99 -3.10
C GLU A 32 -4.23 -8.99 -2.03
N VAL A 33 -5.54 -8.89 -1.79
CA VAL A 33 -6.13 -8.10 -0.71
C VAL A 33 -7.10 -8.97 0.05
N LYS A 34 -6.77 -9.33 1.29
CA LYS A 34 -7.66 -10.09 2.20
C LYS A 34 -8.31 -9.15 3.19
N LYS A 35 -9.64 -9.09 3.20
CA LYS A 35 -10.41 -8.31 4.19
C LYS A 35 -10.94 -9.24 5.27
N ILE A 36 -10.82 -8.83 6.53
CA ILE A 36 -11.20 -9.61 7.70
C ILE A 36 -12.06 -8.72 8.59
N LEU A 37 -13.26 -9.20 8.96
CA LEU A 37 -14.04 -8.61 10.04
C LEU A 37 -13.58 -9.24 11.35
N GLN A 38 -13.06 -8.41 12.25
CA GLN A 38 -12.62 -8.85 13.56
C GLN A 38 -13.82 -9.03 14.51
N LYS A 39 -13.63 -9.85 15.56
CA LYS A 39 -14.65 -10.13 16.58
C LYS A 39 -15.13 -8.87 17.33
N ASN A 40 -14.32 -7.81 17.37
CA ASN A 40 -14.64 -6.52 17.97
C ASN A 40 -15.42 -5.57 17.03
N GLY A 41 -15.81 -6.03 15.83
CA GLY A 41 -16.53 -5.23 14.84
C GLY A 41 -15.65 -4.40 13.91
N ASN A 42 -14.33 -4.38 14.12
CA ASN A 42 -13.40 -3.65 13.28
C ASN A 42 -13.04 -4.42 12.00
N TYR A 43 -12.68 -3.69 10.96
CA TYR A 43 -12.26 -4.23 9.68
C TYR A 43 -10.74 -4.12 9.52
N THR A 44 -10.13 -5.16 8.98
CA THR A 44 -8.70 -5.22 8.69
C THR A 44 -8.49 -5.69 7.27
N ALA A 45 -7.50 -5.12 6.57
CA ALA A 45 -7.08 -5.57 5.25
C ALA A 45 -5.61 -5.93 5.29
N VAL A 46 -5.26 -7.11 4.76
CA VAL A 46 -3.88 -7.49 4.47
C VAL A 46 -3.68 -7.35 2.96
N ILE A 47 -2.75 -6.47 2.58
CA ILE A 47 -2.41 -6.18 1.19
C ILE A 47 -1.03 -6.76 0.90
N ILE A 48 -0.96 -7.71 -0.04
CA ILE A 48 0.30 -8.28 -0.53
C ILE A 48 0.60 -7.65 -1.89
N TYR A 49 1.78 -7.09 -2.06
CA TYR A 49 2.16 -6.38 -3.28
C TYR A 49 3.63 -6.62 -3.66
N HIS A 50 3.96 -6.38 -4.94
CA HIS A 50 5.35 -6.34 -5.37
C HIS A 50 5.93 -4.97 -5.03
N ALA A 51 6.87 -4.92 -4.09
CA ALA A 51 7.68 -3.73 -3.89
C ALA A 51 8.57 -3.56 -5.13
N LYS A 52 8.30 -2.51 -5.90
CA LYS A 52 9.26 -2.03 -6.89
C LYS A 52 10.52 -1.63 -6.11
N PRO A 53 11.73 -1.98 -6.56
CA PRO A 53 12.92 -1.36 -6.01
C PRO A 53 12.75 0.15 -6.18
N ARG A 54 12.78 0.93 -5.08
CA ARG A 54 12.86 2.39 -5.16
C ARG A 54 14.09 2.67 -6.00
N ARG A 55 13.92 3.06 -7.26
CA ARG A 55 15.05 3.59 -8.02
C ARG A 55 15.52 4.78 -7.19
N PRO A 56 16.79 4.82 -6.74
CA PRO A 56 17.29 6.06 -6.16
C PRO A 56 17.05 7.15 -7.20
N ASN A 57 16.44 8.26 -6.79
CA ASN A 57 16.37 9.43 -7.64
C ASN A 57 17.82 9.84 -7.90
N VAL A 58 18.37 9.41 -9.03
CA VAL A 58 19.62 9.92 -9.54
C VAL A 58 19.27 11.30 -10.09
N THR A 59 19.21 12.29 -9.21
CA THR A 59 19.25 13.68 -9.65
C THR A 59 20.62 13.86 -10.30
N THR A 60 20.68 13.73 -11.62
CA THR A 60 21.86 14.09 -12.41
C THR A 60 22.09 15.60 -12.27
N LEU A 61 22.77 16.00 -11.20
CA LEU A 61 23.51 17.25 -11.14
C LEU A 61 24.75 17.07 -12.02
N SER A 62 24.60 17.31 -13.31
CA SER A 62 25.73 17.39 -14.24
C SER A 62 25.48 18.51 -15.24
N HIS A 63 25.51 19.73 -14.72
CA HIS A 63 25.76 20.95 -15.48
C HIS A 63 26.74 21.74 -14.63
N PHE A 64 28.04 21.61 -14.91
CA PHE A 64 29.11 22.60 -14.71
C PHE A 64 30.45 21.89 -14.97
N GLY A 65 31.09 22.28 -16.07
CA GLY A 65 32.38 21.77 -16.55
C GLY A 65 32.56 22.13 -18.01
#